data_AF-A0A7R9EK09-F1
#
_entry.id   AF-A0A7R9EK09-F1
#
_cell.length_a   1.000
_cell.length_b   1.000
_cell.length_c   1.000
_cell.angle_alpha   90.00
_cell.angle_beta   90.00
_cell.angle_gamma   90.00
#
_symmetry.space_group_name_H-M   'P 1'
#
loop_
_entity.id
_entity.type
_entity.pdbx_description
1 polymer ?
#
loop_
_entity_poly.entity_id
_entity_poly.type
_entity_poly.pdbx_seq_one_letter_code
_entity_poly.pdbx_strand_id
1 'polypeptide(L)'
;MYFHTFHLFITVAYLGTLTEEALNIFKKPLDRLELKYGFFPEQLRIQMLEEAKKMFYFGYDSYMEHAFPLDELNPIKCSGRGPDYNNPSNININDILGDYCLTLVDSLTTLAVIGNVSEFQHAVAQVIQHVNFDKDNIVQVFEVNIRVLGALISTHLLMTDPEQPFGNLSPPWYDGELLHLAHDLASRLLPAFEGSSTGIPYPRVNLRQGLPPYSASETCTAGAGSLVVEFGVLSRLLGDPVYEGYARRANKALWNLRDNTTGLLGNTIDASSGKWLGRLSGLGAGLDSFYEYLLKSYILFGEHEDYEMFSEAYSKIKQYMRKGYAI
;
A
#
# COMPACT_ATOMS: atom_id res chain seq x y z
N MET A 1 26.35 32.98 21.60
CA MET A 1 25.06 33.08 20.87
C MET A 1 25.38 33.73 19.53
N TYR A 2 25.01 33.08 18.42
CA TYR A 2 25.54 33.25 17.05
C TYR A 2 26.87 32.55 16.75
N PHE A 3 26.81 31.27 16.38
CA PHE A 3 27.71 30.59 15.44
C PHE A 3 27.14 29.19 15.15
N HIS A 4 26.08 29.08 14.34
CA HIS A 4 25.64 27.79 13.77
C HIS A 4 24.75 27.95 12.52
N THR A 5 25.17 28.78 11.57
CA THR A 5 24.41 28.98 10.30
C THR A 5 25.28 28.87 9.05
N PHE A 6 26.40 28.12 9.13
CA PHE A 6 27.36 28.05 8.02
C PHE A 6 27.83 26.64 7.64
N HIS A 7 27.06 25.59 7.95
CA HIS A 7 27.35 24.21 7.52
C HIS A 7 26.26 23.53 6.70
N LEU A 8 25.18 24.24 6.33
CA LEU A 8 24.15 23.68 5.44
C LEU A 8 24.47 23.86 3.93
N PHE A 9 25.45 24.69 3.58
CA PHE A 9 25.79 24.99 2.18
C PHE A 9 26.90 24.11 1.57
N ILE A 10 27.62 23.33 2.37
CA ILE A 10 28.75 22.51 1.88
C ILE A 10 28.32 21.06 1.58
N THR A 11 27.24 20.56 2.18
CA THR A 11 26.71 19.22 1.86
C THR A 11 25.93 19.17 0.55
N VAL A 12 25.47 20.33 0.04
CA VAL A 12 24.82 20.43 -1.29
C VAL A 12 25.85 20.37 -2.44
N ALA A 13 27.13 20.62 -2.16
CA ALA A 13 28.18 20.64 -3.19
C ALA A 13 28.76 19.25 -3.53
N TYR A 14 28.55 18.23 -2.68
CA TYR A 14 29.00 16.85 -2.92
C TYR A 14 27.91 15.90 -3.43
N LEU A 15 26.68 16.39 -3.62
CA LEU A 15 25.61 15.70 -4.36
C LEU A 15 25.64 16.02 -5.87
N GLY A 16 26.64 16.80 -6.32
CA GLY A 16 26.90 17.03 -7.74
C GLY A 16 27.59 15.82 -8.37
N THR A 17 26.78 14.86 -8.80
CA THR A 17 26.95 13.93 -9.96
C THR A 17 26.24 12.58 -9.75
N LEU A 18 25.08 12.53 -9.10
CA LEU A 18 24.05 11.62 -9.59
C LEU A 18 23.35 12.38 -10.71
N THR A 19 23.79 12.13 -11.94
CA THR A 19 23.17 12.75 -13.12
C THR A 19 21.67 12.48 -13.07
N GLU A 20 20.85 13.46 -13.48
CA GLU A 20 19.40 13.30 -13.72
C GLU A 20 19.04 12.06 -14.57
N GLU A 21 20.04 11.46 -15.24
CA GLU A 21 19.93 10.23 -16.01
C GLU A 21 19.82 8.97 -15.14
N ALA A 22 20.37 8.94 -13.92
CA ALA A 22 20.37 7.75 -13.06
C ALA A 22 18.96 7.36 -12.55
N LEU A 23 18.03 8.33 -12.51
CA LEU A 23 16.64 8.12 -12.11
C LEU A 23 15.63 8.21 -13.28
N ASN A 24 16.07 8.65 -14.47
CA ASN A 24 15.21 8.77 -15.65
C ASN A 24 15.28 7.53 -16.55
N ILE A 25 14.64 6.44 -16.12
CA ILE A 25 14.45 5.23 -16.95
C ILE A 25 13.64 5.49 -18.24
N PHE A 26 12.99 6.66 -18.38
CA PHE A 26 12.14 7.04 -19.51
C PHE A 26 12.83 7.85 -20.62
N LYS A 27 14.14 8.16 -20.49
CA LYS A 27 14.88 8.89 -21.55
C LYS A 27 15.45 7.99 -22.66
N LYS A 28 15.14 6.68 -22.66
CA LYS A 28 15.51 5.82 -23.79
C LYS A 28 14.64 6.18 -25.01
N PRO A 29 15.21 6.23 -26.23
CA PRO A 29 14.41 6.38 -27.43
C PRO A 29 13.38 5.24 -27.48
N LEU A 30 12.12 5.60 -27.76
CA LEU A 30 11.01 4.67 -27.80
C LEU A 30 11.37 3.48 -28.68
N ASP A 31 11.20 2.28 -28.17
CA ASP A 31 11.43 1.08 -28.94
C ASP A 31 10.35 0.89 -30.02
N ARG A 32 10.52 -0.13 -30.87
CA ARG A 32 9.59 -0.38 -31.98
C ARG A 32 8.16 -0.69 -31.52
N LEU A 33 8.00 -1.30 -30.35
CA LEU A 33 6.68 -1.61 -29.78
C LEU A 33 6.06 -0.35 -29.20
N GLU A 34 6.82 0.46 -28.47
CA GLU A 34 6.37 1.74 -27.93
C GLU A 34 5.99 2.72 -29.03
N LEU A 35 6.75 2.79 -30.14
CA LEU A 35 6.36 3.60 -31.29
C LEU A 35 5.08 3.10 -31.99
N LYS A 36 4.85 1.78 -31.98
CA LYS A 36 3.71 1.16 -32.67
C LYS A 36 2.44 1.18 -31.83
N TYR A 37 2.56 1.07 -30.50
CA TYR A 37 1.43 0.86 -29.59
C TYR A 37 1.33 1.91 -28.47
N GLY A 38 2.36 2.72 -28.26
CA GLY A 38 2.39 3.76 -27.22
C GLY A 38 1.83 5.12 -27.68
N PHE A 39 1.39 5.23 -28.94
CA PHE A 39 0.74 6.44 -29.45
C PHE A 39 -0.76 6.23 -29.64
N PHE A 40 -1.56 7.05 -28.97
CA PHE A 40 -2.99 7.20 -29.22
C PHE A 40 -3.23 8.57 -29.85
N PRO A 41 -3.95 8.68 -30.99
CA PRO A 41 -4.44 9.97 -31.47
C PRO A 41 -5.20 10.68 -30.35
N GLU A 42 -5.02 11.99 -30.21
CA GLU A 42 -5.61 12.76 -29.10
C GLU A 42 -7.14 12.57 -28.99
N GLN A 43 -7.82 12.51 -30.14
CA GLN A 43 -9.26 12.22 -30.19
C GLN A 43 -9.61 10.85 -29.60
N LEU A 44 -8.82 9.82 -29.91
CA LEU A 44 -9.02 8.47 -29.36
C LEU A 44 -8.69 8.46 -27.86
N ARG A 45 -7.63 9.15 -27.43
CA ARG A 45 -7.27 9.29 -26.00
C ARG A 45 -8.43 9.90 -25.20
N ILE A 46 -9.05 10.96 -25.70
CA ILE A 46 -10.21 11.60 -25.06
C ILE A 46 -11.42 10.66 -25.06
N GLN A 47 -11.68 9.93 -26.16
CA GLN A 47 -12.77 8.95 -26.20
C GLN A 47 -12.58 7.86 -25.14
N MET A 48 -11.38 7.28 -25.04
CA MET A 48 -11.06 6.24 -24.07
C MET A 48 -11.11 6.76 -22.63
N LEU A 49 -10.72 8.02 -22.39
CA LEU A 49 -10.88 8.67 -21.10
C LEU A 49 -12.35 8.73 -20.67
N GLU A 50 -13.25 9.15 -21.58
CA GLU A 50 -14.68 9.23 -21.28
C GLU A 50 -15.33 7.84 -21.12
N GLU A 51 -14.88 6.84 -21.88
CA GLU A 51 -15.30 5.45 -21.68
C GLU A 51 -14.85 4.89 -20.33
N ALA A 52 -13.61 5.15 -19.92
CA ALA A 52 -13.10 4.75 -18.61
C ALA A 52 -13.90 5.38 -17.46
N LYS A 53 -14.23 6.68 -17.56
CA LYS A 53 -15.10 7.36 -16.58
C LYS A 53 -16.48 6.72 -16.48
N LYS A 54 -17.11 6.41 -17.62
CA LYS A 54 -18.42 5.73 -17.64
C LYS A 54 -18.36 4.35 -16.98
N MET A 55 -17.30 3.59 -17.23
CA MET A 55 -17.12 2.28 -16.60
C MET A 55 -16.93 2.40 -15.08
N PHE A 56 -16.16 3.39 -14.63
CA PHE A 56 -15.99 3.66 -13.20
C PHE A 56 -17.34 3.98 -12.54
N TYR A 57 -18.10 4.95 -13.07
CA TYR A 57 -19.40 5.31 -12.50
C TYR A 57 -20.41 4.18 -12.56
N PHE A 58 -20.41 3.37 -13.62
CA PHE A 58 -21.26 2.18 -13.66
C PHE A 58 -21.00 1.25 -12.46
N GLY A 59 -19.74 1.00 -12.12
CA GLY A 59 -19.37 0.17 -10.97
C GLY A 59 -19.65 0.87 -9.63
N TYR A 60 -19.21 2.13 -9.50
CA TYR A 60 -19.37 2.94 -8.30
C TYR A 60 -20.84 3.16 -7.94
N ASP A 61 -21.67 3.60 -8.89
CA ASP A 61 -23.09 3.86 -8.67
C ASP A 61 -23.83 2.57 -8.31
N SER A 62 -23.49 1.45 -8.97
CA SER A 62 -24.06 0.14 -8.64
C SER A 62 -23.69 -0.32 -7.22
N TYR A 63 -22.47 -0.04 -6.77
CA TYR A 63 -22.07 -0.30 -5.39
C TYR A 63 -22.87 0.58 -4.42
N MET A 64 -22.97 1.88 -4.69
CA MET A 64 -23.72 2.83 -3.86
C MET A 64 -25.21 2.46 -3.77
N GLU A 65 -25.80 1.94 -4.85
CA GLU A 65 -27.21 1.55 -4.89
C GLU A 65 -27.48 0.20 -4.20
N HIS A 66 -26.63 -0.80 -4.41
CA HIS A 66 -26.95 -2.20 -4.07
C HIS A 66 -26.13 -2.80 -2.94
N ALA A 67 -25.02 -2.17 -2.56
CA ALA A 67 -24.06 -2.76 -1.64
C ALA A 67 -23.70 -1.87 -0.45
N PHE A 68 -23.63 -0.55 -0.62
CA PHE A 68 -23.36 0.37 0.47
C PHE A 68 -24.36 0.14 1.64
N PRO A 69 -23.91 0.06 2.91
CA PRO A 69 -22.55 0.31 3.42
C PRO A 69 -21.68 -0.96 3.61
N LEU A 70 -21.99 -2.06 2.94
CA LEU A 70 -21.17 -3.27 3.00
C LEU A 70 -19.85 -3.08 2.22
N ASP A 71 -18.91 -4.01 2.40
CA ASP A 71 -17.55 -3.87 1.88
C ASP A 71 -17.48 -3.97 0.36
N GLU A 72 -18.22 -4.90 -0.25
CA GLU A 72 -18.19 -5.13 -1.69
C GLU A 72 -19.59 -5.31 -2.29
N LEU A 73 -19.71 -5.04 -3.59
CA LEU A 73 -20.85 -5.46 -4.39
C LEU A 73 -20.65 -6.90 -4.88
N ASN A 74 -21.66 -7.74 -4.71
CA ASN A 74 -21.81 -8.96 -5.49
C ASN A 74 -22.58 -8.64 -6.79
N PRO A 75 -21.91 -8.48 -7.94
CA PRO A 75 -22.55 -7.98 -9.16
C PRO A 75 -23.51 -8.98 -9.80
N ILE A 76 -23.38 -10.28 -9.50
CA ILE A 76 -24.29 -11.32 -10.03
C ILE A 76 -25.59 -11.34 -9.22
N LYS A 77 -25.50 -11.12 -7.90
CA LYS A 77 -26.66 -11.13 -7.00
C LYS A 77 -27.26 -9.75 -6.75
N CYS A 78 -26.67 -8.69 -7.28
CA CYS A 78 -27.01 -7.28 -7.01
C CYS A 78 -27.24 -7.02 -5.51
N SER A 79 -26.28 -7.43 -4.68
CA SER A 79 -26.36 -7.27 -3.22
C SER A 79 -24.98 -7.06 -2.63
N GLY A 80 -24.91 -6.34 -1.51
CA GLY A 80 -23.66 -6.15 -0.80
C GLY A 80 -23.13 -7.40 -0.12
N ARG A 81 -21.84 -7.39 0.16
CA ARG A 81 -21.08 -8.46 0.79
C ARG A 81 -20.16 -7.88 1.86
N GLY A 82 -20.15 -8.53 3.02
CA GLY A 82 -19.22 -8.26 4.12
C GLY A 82 -18.55 -9.56 4.60
N PRO A 83 -17.99 -9.56 5.82
CA PRO A 83 -17.38 -10.74 6.43
C PRO A 83 -18.35 -11.95 6.48
N ASP A 84 -17.80 -13.14 6.33
CA ASP A 84 -18.53 -14.39 6.53
C ASP A 84 -18.60 -14.74 8.02
N TYR A 85 -19.61 -14.20 8.71
CA TYR A 85 -19.83 -14.48 10.13
C TYR A 85 -20.19 -15.94 10.43
N ASN A 86 -20.72 -16.68 9.44
CA ASN A 86 -21.07 -18.09 9.62
C ASN A 86 -19.82 -18.99 9.58
N ASN A 87 -18.76 -18.52 8.91
CA ASN A 87 -17.49 -19.19 8.86
C ASN A 87 -16.33 -18.21 9.06
N PRO A 88 -15.97 -17.90 10.33
CA PRO A 88 -14.85 -17.00 10.64
C PRO A 88 -13.50 -17.44 10.06
N SER A 89 -13.34 -18.73 9.73
CA SER A 89 -12.12 -19.29 9.12
C SER A 89 -12.10 -19.16 7.59
N ASN A 90 -13.09 -18.51 6.97
CA ASN A 90 -13.14 -18.28 5.53
C ASN A 90 -12.17 -17.18 5.09
N ILE A 91 -10.88 -17.49 5.07
CA ILE A 91 -9.80 -16.53 4.75
C ILE A 91 -9.99 -15.85 3.39
N ASN A 92 -10.55 -16.56 2.39
CA ASN A 92 -10.74 -15.99 1.06
C ASN A 92 -11.66 -14.75 1.07
N ILE A 93 -12.51 -14.64 2.09
CA ILE A 93 -13.50 -13.56 2.24
C ILE A 93 -13.08 -12.63 3.38
N ASN A 94 -12.77 -13.19 4.54
CA ASN A 94 -12.55 -12.42 5.75
C ASN A 94 -11.19 -11.69 5.75
N ASP A 95 -10.24 -12.09 4.89
CA ASP A 95 -8.93 -11.42 4.84
C ASP A 95 -9.03 -9.93 4.48
N ILE A 96 -10.05 -9.53 3.72
CA ILE A 96 -10.23 -8.14 3.29
C ILE A 96 -11.63 -7.55 3.55
N LEU A 97 -12.63 -8.38 3.88
CA LEU A 97 -13.94 -7.88 4.28
C LEU A 97 -14.02 -7.80 5.81
N GLY A 98 -14.14 -6.60 6.34
CA GLY A 98 -14.07 -6.30 7.77
C GLY A 98 -15.12 -5.31 8.28
N ASP A 99 -16.19 -5.05 7.53
CA ASP A 99 -17.27 -4.10 7.82
C ASP A 99 -16.83 -2.63 7.91
N TYR A 100 -16.06 -2.18 6.93
CA TYR A 100 -15.52 -0.82 6.87
C TYR A 100 -15.72 -0.15 5.50
N CYS A 101 -16.78 -0.51 4.79
CA CYS A 101 -17.13 0.07 3.49
C CYS A 101 -15.98 -0.01 2.47
N LEU A 102 -15.28 -1.16 2.41
CA LEU A 102 -14.03 -1.35 1.65
C LEU A 102 -14.05 -0.66 0.27
N THR A 103 -15.05 -0.97 -0.57
CA THR A 103 -15.13 -0.43 -1.94
C THR A 103 -15.22 1.09 -1.95
N LEU A 104 -15.99 1.69 -1.03
CA LEU A 104 -16.10 3.14 -0.94
C LEU A 104 -14.77 3.77 -0.55
N VAL A 105 -14.11 3.22 0.46
CA VAL A 105 -12.80 3.70 0.93
C VAL A 105 -11.75 3.61 -0.19
N ASP A 106 -11.65 2.47 -0.86
CA ASP A 106 -10.70 2.21 -1.95
C ASP A 106 -10.97 3.10 -3.19
N SER A 107 -12.21 3.55 -3.37
CA SER A 107 -12.61 4.40 -4.50
C SER A 107 -12.34 5.90 -4.32
N LEU A 108 -12.05 6.38 -3.09
CA LEU A 108 -11.93 7.81 -2.79
C LEU A 108 -10.88 8.52 -3.65
N THR A 109 -9.69 7.93 -3.77
CA THR A 109 -8.59 8.51 -4.57
C THR A 109 -8.92 8.54 -6.06
N THR A 110 -9.66 7.54 -6.54
CA THR A 110 -10.11 7.50 -7.95
C THR A 110 -11.16 8.59 -8.21
N LEU A 111 -12.10 8.82 -7.30
CA LEU A 111 -13.07 9.92 -7.40
C LEU A 111 -12.37 11.28 -7.46
N ALA A 112 -11.33 11.48 -6.65
CA ALA A 112 -10.52 12.70 -6.67
C ALA A 112 -9.85 12.89 -8.04
N VAL A 113 -9.20 11.85 -8.57
CA VAL A 113 -8.48 11.91 -9.86
C VAL A 113 -9.42 12.08 -11.06
N ILE A 114 -10.61 11.46 -11.03
CA ILE A 114 -11.62 11.61 -12.08
C ILE A 114 -12.20 13.04 -12.10
N GLY A 115 -12.15 13.74 -10.96
CA GLY A 115 -12.43 15.18 -10.86
C GLY A 115 -13.87 15.55 -10.55
N ASN A 116 -14.70 14.60 -10.09
CA ASN A 116 -16.05 14.92 -9.60
C ASN A 116 -16.00 15.29 -8.11
N VAL A 117 -15.61 16.55 -7.85
CA VAL A 117 -15.37 17.07 -6.51
C VAL A 117 -16.60 16.94 -5.60
N SER A 118 -17.81 17.17 -6.12
CA SER A 118 -19.04 17.07 -5.31
C SER A 118 -19.30 15.65 -4.83
N GLU A 119 -19.15 14.66 -5.72
CA GLU A 119 -19.30 13.25 -5.34
C GLU A 119 -18.16 12.78 -4.44
N PHE A 120 -16.92 13.21 -4.70
CA PHE A 120 -15.79 12.95 -3.82
C PHE A 120 -16.06 13.42 -2.39
N GLN A 121 -16.52 14.67 -2.21
CA GLN A 121 -16.83 15.21 -0.88
C GLN A 121 -17.99 14.46 -0.21
N HIS A 122 -18.98 14.03 -0.99
CA HIS A 122 -20.07 13.20 -0.49
C HIS A 122 -19.55 11.83 -0.01
N ALA A 123 -18.73 11.15 -0.81
CA ALA A 123 -18.12 9.86 -0.48
C ALA A 123 -17.25 9.95 0.78
N VAL A 124 -16.44 11.00 0.93
CA VAL A 124 -15.65 11.24 2.15
C VAL A 124 -16.55 11.38 3.38
N ALA A 125 -17.66 12.13 3.27
CA ALA A 125 -18.62 12.25 4.35
C ALA A 125 -19.27 10.90 4.71
N GLN A 126 -19.61 10.08 3.71
CA GLN A 126 -20.13 8.73 3.94
C GLN A 126 -19.11 7.82 4.65
N VAL A 127 -17.83 7.89 4.27
CA VAL A 127 -16.75 7.13 4.94
C VAL A 127 -16.61 7.55 6.39
N ILE A 128 -16.52 8.86 6.67
CA ILE A 128 -16.40 9.36 8.05
C ILE A 128 -17.62 8.96 8.91
N GLN A 129 -18.81 8.90 8.31
CA GLN A 129 -20.03 8.54 9.03
C GLN A 129 -20.15 7.04 9.31
N HIS A 130 -19.70 6.16 8.42
CA HIS A 130 -20.00 4.73 8.48
C HIS A 130 -18.80 3.84 8.86
N VAL A 131 -17.58 4.31 8.65
CA VAL A 131 -16.37 3.52 8.93
C VAL A 131 -15.99 3.58 10.41
N ASN A 132 -15.81 2.41 11.01
CA ASN A 132 -15.29 2.22 12.35
C ASN A 132 -14.51 0.90 12.41
N PHE A 133 -13.29 0.92 12.93
CA PHE A 133 -12.45 -0.27 13.02
C PHE A 133 -12.57 -1.02 14.35
N ASP A 134 -13.39 -0.56 15.30
CA ASP A 134 -13.74 -1.37 16.48
C ASP A 134 -14.72 -2.51 16.13
N LYS A 135 -14.20 -3.52 15.42
CA LYS A 135 -14.94 -4.67 14.88
C LYS A 135 -14.32 -5.97 15.35
N ASP A 136 -15.15 -6.96 15.63
CA ASP A 136 -14.69 -8.31 15.99
C ASP A 136 -14.40 -9.17 14.75
N ASN A 137 -13.69 -8.58 13.79
CA ASN A 137 -13.37 -9.19 12.50
C ASN A 137 -11.86 -9.44 12.43
N ILE A 138 -11.49 -10.63 11.97
CA ILE A 138 -10.09 -10.98 11.68
C ILE A 138 -9.81 -10.59 10.24
N VAL A 139 -8.80 -9.75 10.02
CA VAL A 139 -8.40 -9.25 8.70
C VAL A 139 -6.93 -9.54 8.44
N GLN A 140 -6.52 -9.52 7.18
CA GLN A 140 -5.14 -9.65 6.77
C GLN A 140 -4.44 -8.29 6.79
N VAL A 141 -3.33 -8.22 7.53
CA VAL A 141 -2.56 -6.98 7.76
C VAL A 141 -2.12 -6.35 6.44
N PHE A 142 -1.63 -7.16 5.51
CA PHE A 142 -1.19 -6.72 4.18
C PHE A 142 -2.31 -6.06 3.37
N GLU A 143 -3.44 -6.75 3.19
CA GLU A 143 -4.53 -6.26 2.35
C GLU A 143 -5.14 -4.97 2.91
N VAL A 144 -5.36 -4.93 4.23
CA VAL A 144 -5.94 -3.75 4.89
C VAL A 144 -4.96 -2.57 4.89
N ASN A 145 -3.65 -2.82 4.99
CA ASN A 145 -2.64 -1.78 4.86
C ASN A 145 -2.65 -1.14 3.46
N ILE A 146 -2.53 -1.94 2.40
CA ILE A 146 -2.38 -1.39 1.04
C ILE A 146 -3.68 -0.79 0.50
N ARG A 147 -4.85 -1.26 0.96
CA ARG A 147 -6.15 -0.77 0.49
C ARG A 147 -6.70 0.32 1.39
N VAL A 148 -7.02 -0.03 2.64
CA VAL A 148 -7.78 0.85 3.53
C VAL A 148 -6.86 1.94 4.09
N LEU A 149 -5.73 1.57 4.69
CA LEU A 149 -4.82 2.56 5.26
C LEU A 149 -4.22 3.45 4.16
N GLY A 150 -3.79 2.85 3.06
CA GLY A 150 -3.32 3.55 1.86
C GLY A 150 -4.33 4.57 1.34
N ALA A 151 -5.60 4.18 1.17
CA ALA A 151 -6.65 5.08 0.69
C ALA A 151 -6.97 6.21 1.68
N LEU A 152 -7.05 5.94 2.98
CA LEU A 152 -7.31 6.97 3.99
C LEU A 152 -6.21 8.04 4.01
N ILE A 153 -4.95 7.61 4.03
CA ILE A 153 -3.78 8.51 4.06
C ILE A 153 -3.68 9.31 2.76
N SER A 154 -3.75 8.64 1.61
CA SER A 154 -3.62 9.31 0.31
C SER A 154 -4.78 10.28 0.07
N THR A 155 -6.01 9.95 0.47
CA THR A 155 -7.14 10.87 0.39
C THR A 155 -6.94 12.08 1.29
N HIS A 156 -6.47 11.88 2.53
CA HIS A 156 -6.14 12.99 3.43
C HIS A 156 -5.08 13.92 2.81
N LEU A 157 -4.02 13.36 2.23
CA LEU A 157 -2.98 14.13 1.54
C LEU A 157 -3.53 14.91 0.35
N LEU A 158 -4.37 14.29 -0.50
CA LEU A 158 -4.99 14.96 -1.65
C LEU A 158 -5.87 16.15 -1.23
N MET A 159 -6.62 16.01 -0.13
CA MET A 159 -7.48 17.08 0.39
C MET A 159 -6.68 18.23 1.01
N THR A 160 -5.57 17.92 1.67
CA THR A 160 -4.75 18.88 2.42
C THR A 160 -3.57 19.44 1.62
N ASP A 161 -3.37 19.00 0.38
CA ASP A 161 -2.33 19.51 -0.50
C ASP A 161 -2.56 21.01 -0.78
N PRO A 162 -1.62 21.90 -0.41
CA PRO A 162 -1.75 23.34 -0.65
C PRO A 162 -1.82 23.70 -2.15
N GLU A 163 -1.28 22.86 -3.04
CA GLU A 163 -1.30 23.08 -4.48
C GLU A 163 -2.65 22.69 -5.12
N GLN A 164 -3.47 21.89 -4.42
CA GLN A 164 -4.80 21.45 -4.86
C GLN A 164 -4.82 20.97 -6.34
N PRO A 165 -3.99 19.98 -6.73
CA PRO A 165 -3.79 19.60 -8.14
C PRO A 165 -5.06 19.08 -8.84
N PHE A 166 -6.08 18.68 -8.06
CA PHE A 166 -7.37 18.16 -8.55
C PHE A 166 -8.54 19.10 -8.22
N GLY A 167 -8.27 20.37 -7.93
CA GLY A 167 -9.28 21.35 -7.50
C GLY A 167 -9.53 21.29 -5.99
N ASN A 168 -10.49 22.10 -5.51
CA ASN A 168 -10.78 22.21 -4.08
C ASN A 168 -11.49 20.95 -3.55
N LEU A 169 -10.70 19.95 -3.17
CA LEU A 169 -11.20 18.67 -2.67
C LEU A 169 -11.70 18.76 -1.22
N SER A 170 -11.11 19.66 -0.41
CA SER A 170 -11.43 19.76 1.01
C SER A 170 -12.71 20.56 1.28
N PRO A 171 -13.77 19.96 1.85
CA PRO A 171 -14.92 20.71 2.28
C PRO A 171 -14.61 21.50 3.56
N PRO A 172 -15.30 22.63 3.84
CA PRO A 172 -14.97 23.51 4.96
C PRO A 172 -15.07 22.87 6.37
N TRP A 173 -15.76 21.74 6.48
CA TRP A 173 -15.95 21.02 7.74
C TRP A 173 -14.87 19.97 8.02
N TYR A 174 -14.01 19.66 7.05
CA TYR A 174 -13.00 18.61 7.18
C TYR A 174 -11.85 19.07 8.09
N ASP A 175 -11.54 18.27 9.10
CA ASP A 175 -10.52 18.57 10.13
C ASP A 175 -9.64 17.33 10.41
N GLY A 176 -9.29 16.58 9.36
CA GLY A 176 -8.35 15.47 9.45
C GLY A 176 -8.95 14.15 9.93
N GLU A 177 -10.26 13.97 9.85
CA GLU A 177 -10.96 12.75 10.30
C GLU A 177 -10.43 11.48 9.62
N LEU A 178 -10.03 11.56 8.34
CA LEU A 178 -9.42 10.40 7.65
C LEU A 178 -8.05 10.04 8.22
N LEU A 179 -7.26 11.02 8.67
CA LEU A 179 -5.98 10.76 9.35
C LEU A 179 -6.22 10.13 10.73
N HIS A 180 -7.26 10.54 11.44
CA HIS A 180 -7.67 9.87 12.69
C HIS A 180 -8.09 8.42 12.46
N LEU A 181 -8.88 8.15 11.41
CA LEU A 181 -9.24 6.78 11.01
C LEU A 181 -8.01 5.96 10.62
N ALA A 182 -7.07 6.54 9.86
CA ALA A 182 -5.82 5.90 9.48
C ALA A 182 -4.99 5.51 10.73
N HIS A 183 -4.89 6.42 11.70
CA HIS A 183 -4.20 6.19 12.96
C HIS A 183 -4.86 5.08 13.80
N ASP A 184 -6.19 5.09 13.94
CA ASP A 184 -6.93 4.03 14.64
C ASP A 184 -6.71 2.67 13.99
N LEU A 185 -6.83 2.59 12.66
CA LEU A 185 -6.60 1.36 11.92
C LEU A 185 -5.17 0.83 12.12
N ALA A 186 -4.16 1.66 11.88
CA ALA A 186 -2.76 1.24 11.99
C ALA A 186 -2.43 0.76 13.41
N SER A 187 -2.99 1.42 14.44
CA SER A 187 -2.82 1.01 15.84
C SER A 187 -3.39 -0.39 16.11
N ARG A 188 -4.52 -0.73 15.48
CA ARG A 188 -5.12 -2.07 15.56
C ARG A 188 -4.33 -3.15 14.80
N LEU A 189 -3.45 -2.75 13.88
CA LEU A 189 -2.54 -3.67 13.17
C LEU A 189 -1.26 -3.97 13.95
N LEU A 190 -0.85 -3.09 14.89
CA LEU A 190 0.39 -3.26 15.67
C LEU A 190 0.52 -4.59 16.43
N PRO A 191 -0.54 -5.18 17.02
CA PRO A 191 -0.44 -6.47 17.69
C PRO A 191 0.13 -7.60 16.82
N ALA A 192 -0.03 -7.52 15.48
CA ALA A 192 0.56 -8.49 14.56
C ALA A 192 2.10 -8.43 14.54
N PHE A 193 2.69 -7.26 14.81
CA PHE A 193 4.12 -7.07 14.91
C PHE A 193 4.63 -7.34 16.32
N GLU A 194 3.91 -6.85 17.34
CA GLU A 194 4.27 -6.99 18.76
C GLU A 194 4.31 -8.46 19.20
N GLY A 195 3.41 -9.28 18.66
CA GLY A 195 3.40 -10.72 18.93
C GLY A 195 4.55 -11.49 18.27
N SER A 196 5.34 -10.85 17.39
CA SER A 196 6.41 -11.50 16.65
C SER A 196 7.78 -11.34 17.30
N SER A 197 8.44 -12.47 17.58
CA SER A 197 9.82 -12.49 18.07
C SER A 197 10.87 -12.34 16.95
N THR A 198 10.46 -12.52 15.68
CA THR A 198 11.35 -12.47 14.52
C THR A 198 11.39 -11.08 13.88
N GLY A 199 10.45 -10.21 14.24
CA GLY A 199 10.21 -8.92 13.58
C GLY A 199 9.35 -9.02 12.32
N ILE A 200 9.00 -10.23 11.87
CA ILE A 200 8.09 -10.47 10.74
C ILE A 200 6.65 -10.46 11.28
N PRO A 201 5.74 -9.62 10.79
CA PRO A 201 4.38 -9.55 11.32
C PRO A 201 3.62 -10.85 11.05
N TYR A 202 2.75 -11.21 12.01
CA TYR A 202 1.72 -12.20 11.75
C TYR A 202 0.79 -11.70 10.63
N PRO A 203 0.33 -12.59 9.74
CA PRO A 203 -0.45 -12.19 8.56
C PRO A 203 -1.81 -11.60 8.92
N ARG A 204 -2.37 -11.94 10.09
CA ARG A 204 -3.75 -11.62 10.46
C ARG A 204 -3.86 -11.12 11.90
N VAL A 205 -4.82 -10.24 12.11
CA VAL A 205 -5.15 -9.62 13.39
C VAL A 205 -6.66 -9.43 13.50
N ASN A 206 -7.21 -9.55 14.71
CA ASN A 206 -8.57 -9.12 15.00
C ASN A 206 -8.57 -7.62 15.29
N LEU A 207 -9.41 -6.84 14.61
CA LEU A 207 -9.41 -5.38 14.73
C LEU A 207 -9.77 -4.86 16.14
N ARG A 208 -10.49 -5.63 16.96
CA ARG A 208 -10.82 -5.31 18.34
C ARG A 208 -9.91 -6.00 19.36
N GLN A 209 -9.63 -7.29 19.13
CA GLN A 209 -8.99 -8.16 20.12
C GLN A 209 -7.46 -8.28 19.94
N GLY A 210 -6.90 -7.79 18.83
CA GLY A 210 -5.48 -7.93 18.51
C GLY A 210 -5.14 -9.33 17.97
N LEU A 211 -3.96 -9.85 18.30
CA LEU A 211 -3.48 -11.12 17.76
C LEU A 211 -4.23 -12.33 18.38
N PRO A 212 -4.91 -13.17 17.58
CA PRO A 212 -5.62 -14.34 18.10
C PRO A 212 -4.67 -15.40 18.72
N PRO A 213 -5.05 -16.12 19.80
CA PRO A 213 -4.20 -17.10 20.48
C PRO A 213 -3.65 -18.25 19.62
N TYR A 214 -4.35 -18.60 18.54
CA TYR A 214 -3.96 -19.65 17.59
C TYR A 214 -3.87 -19.10 16.17
N SER A 215 -3.32 -17.89 16.02
CA SER A 215 -3.17 -17.25 14.71
C SER A 215 -2.21 -18.04 13.82
N ALA A 216 -2.60 -18.24 12.56
CA ALA A 216 -1.71 -18.80 11.56
C ALA A 216 -0.52 -17.85 11.36
N SER A 217 0.69 -18.38 11.44
CA SER A 217 1.95 -17.63 11.29
C SER A 217 2.48 -17.62 9.86
N GLU A 218 1.86 -18.37 8.95
CA GLU A 218 2.26 -18.43 7.55
C GLU A 218 1.93 -17.12 6.82
N THR A 219 2.97 -16.41 6.37
CA THR A 219 2.85 -15.19 5.56
C THR A 219 3.75 -15.30 4.33
N CYS A 220 3.60 -14.39 3.38
CA CYS A 220 4.49 -14.28 2.23
C CYS A 220 5.41 -13.06 2.35
N THR A 221 6.48 -13.04 1.54
CA THR A 221 7.47 -11.94 1.53
C THR A 221 6.81 -10.59 1.24
N ALA A 222 5.91 -10.53 0.27
CA ALA A 222 5.09 -9.35 -0.02
C ALA A 222 4.21 -8.98 1.18
N GLY A 223 3.48 -9.95 1.74
CA GLY A 223 2.55 -9.70 2.85
C GLY A 223 3.24 -9.16 4.11
N ALA A 224 4.48 -9.58 4.37
CA ALA A 224 5.25 -9.13 5.51
C ALA A 224 6.05 -7.84 5.28
N GLY A 225 6.45 -7.52 4.05
CA GLY A 225 7.35 -6.40 3.76
C GLY A 225 6.74 -5.22 3.00
N SER A 226 5.53 -5.37 2.45
CA SER A 226 4.85 -4.30 1.70
C SER A 226 3.98 -3.43 2.62
N LEU A 227 4.59 -2.93 3.70
CA LEU A 227 3.92 -2.12 4.74
C LEU A 227 4.57 -0.74 4.93
N VAL A 228 5.83 -0.58 4.49
CA VAL A 228 6.66 0.59 4.84
C VAL A 228 6.20 1.90 4.19
N VAL A 229 5.50 1.86 3.06
CA VAL A 229 5.03 3.08 2.38
C VAL A 229 3.94 3.75 3.22
N GLU A 230 2.89 3.02 3.58
CA GLU A 230 1.75 3.53 4.32
C GLU A 230 2.14 3.82 5.78
N PHE A 231 2.82 2.89 6.45
CA PHE A 231 3.29 3.09 7.83
C PHE A 231 4.32 4.23 7.92
N GLY A 232 5.18 4.37 6.90
CA GLY A 232 6.14 5.47 6.80
C GLY A 232 5.44 6.82 6.68
N VAL A 233 4.51 6.96 5.73
CA VAL A 233 3.76 8.22 5.54
C VAL A 233 2.97 8.56 6.81
N LEU A 234 2.29 7.57 7.42
CA LEU A 234 1.55 7.78 8.66
C LEU A 234 2.46 8.29 9.79
N SER A 235 3.60 7.65 10.00
CA SER A 235 4.58 8.08 11.00
C SER A 235 5.02 9.52 10.81
N ARG A 236 5.27 9.95 9.57
CA ARG A 236 5.68 11.33 9.26
C ARG A 236 4.54 12.32 9.48
N LEU A 237 3.29 11.96 9.13
CA LEU A 237 2.11 12.80 9.37
C LEU A 237 1.80 12.98 10.85
N LEU A 238 1.96 11.92 11.65
CA LEU A 238 1.70 11.95 13.10
C LEU A 238 2.88 12.48 13.92
N GLY A 239 4.10 12.46 13.38
CA GLY A 239 5.32 12.69 14.14
C GLY A 239 5.66 11.54 15.11
N ASP A 240 5.11 10.35 14.87
CA ASP A 240 5.31 9.16 15.70
C ASP A 240 6.07 8.07 14.91
N PRO A 241 7.31 7.72 15.29
CA PRO A 241 8.15 6.77 14.54
C PRO A 241 7.74 5.30 14.70
N VAL A 242 6.75 4.97 15.54
CA VAL A 242 6.40 3.58 15.87
C VAL A 242 6.02 2.77 14.62
N TYR A 243 5.16 3.30 13.75
CA TYR A 243 4.68 2.61 12.55
C TYR A 243 5.82 2.35 11.56
N GLU A 244 6.50 3.40 11.10
CA GLU A 244 7.66 3.28 10.20
C GLU A 244 8.71 2.32 10.77
N GLY A 245 8.98 2.40 12.08
CA GLY A 245 9.91 1.52 12.77
C GLY A 245 9.53 0.04 12.70
N TYR A 246 8.26 -0.31 12.88
CA TYR A 246 7.78 -1.69 12.74
C TYR A 246 7.93 -2.22 11.31
N ALA A 247 7.51 -1.44 10.32
CA ALA A 247 7.57 -1.86 8.93
C ALA A 247 9.03 -2.02 8.43
N ARG A 248 9.93 -1.12 8.82
CA ARG A 248 11.37 -1.23 8.49
C ARG A 248 12.03 -2.43 9.17
N ARG A 249 11.67 -2.73 10.41
CA ARG A 249 12.15 -3.94 11.10
C ARG A 249 11.73 -5.21 10.37
N ALA A 250 10.48 -5.27 9.87
CA ALA A 250 10.01 -6.40 9.07
C ALA A 250 10.81 -6.56 7.77
N ASN A 251 11.04 -5.46 7.03
CA ASN A 251 11.88 -5.49 5.82
C ASN A 251 13.29 -5.97 6.10
N LYS A 252 13.92 -5.48 7.17
CA LYS A 252 15.26 -5.91 7.58
C LYS A 252 15.31 -7.37 8.01
N ALA A 253 14.28 -7.85 8.71
CA ALA A 253 14.16 -9.25 9.10
C ALA A 253 14.08 -10.16 7.87
N LEU A 254 13.20 -9.85 6.91
CA LEU A 254 13.12 -10.58 5.63
C LEU A 254 14.43 -10.52 4.87
N TRP A 255 15.03 -9.33 4.76
CA TRP A 255 16.30 -9.11 4.09
C TRP A 255 17.36 -10.07 4.66
N ASN A 256 17.54 -10.11 5.97
CA ASN A 256 18.57 -10.96 6.60
C ASN A 256 18.36 -12.47 6.41
N LEU A 257 17.21 -12.92 5.91
CA LEU A 257 16.89 -14.32 5.66
C LEU A 257 17.12 -14.75 4.20
N ARG A 258 17.67 -13.88 3.34
CA ARG A 258 18.03 -14.23 1.96
C ARG A 258 18.97 -15.43 1.92
N ASP A 259 18.88 -16.20 0.84
CA ASP A 259 19.79 -17.30 0.59
C ASP A 259 21.23 -16.78 0.42
N ASN A 260 22.18 -17.39 1.15
CA ASN A 260 23.57 -16.93 1.19
C ASN A 260 24.31 -17.06 -0.15
N THR A 261 23.81 -17.89 -1.07
CA THR A 261 24.46 -18.14 -2.37
C THR A 261 23.90 -17.23 -3.45
N THR A 262 22.56 -17.20 -3.56
CA THR A 262 21.84 -16.50 -4.62
C THR A 262 21.45 -15.08 -4.23
N GLY A 263 21.35 -14.78 -2.93
CA GLY A 263 20.83 -13.52 -2.41
C GLY A 263 19.32 -13.35 -2.62
N LEU A 264 18.59 -14.43 -2.87
CA LEU A 264 17.15 -14.40 -3.15
C LEU A 264 16.31 -14.74 -1.92
N LEU A 265 15.08 -14.23 -1.89
CA LEU A 265 14.08 -14.48 -0.84
C LEU A 265 13.19 -15.68 -1.21
N GLY A 266 12.70 -16.40 -0.20
CA GLY A 266 11.62 -17.37 -0.39
C GLY A 266 10.27 -16.68 -0.57
N ASN A 267 9.25 -17.42 -0.99
CA ASN A 267 7.90 -16.89 -1.13
C ASN A 267 7.15 -16.87 0.19
N THR A 268 7.19 -17.99 0.93
CA THR A 268 6.34 -18.22 2.11
C THR A 268 7.22 -18.44 3.33
N ILE A 269 6.93 -17.74 4.41
CA ILE A 269 7.69 -17.75 5.66
C ILE A 269 6.77 -17.94 6.85
N ASP A 270 7.25 -18.68 7.83
CA ASP A 270 6.63 -18.77 9.14
C ASP A 270 7.08 -17.60 10.02
N ALA A 271 6.18 -16.67 10.32
CA ALA A 271 6.46 -15.47 11.11
C ALA A 271 6.95 -15.79 12.55
N SER A 272 6.55 -16.95 13.10
CA SER A 272 6.90 -17.35 14.47
C SER A 272 8.34 -17.86 14.60
N SER A 273 8.83 -18.57 13.60
CA SER A 273 10.16 -19.21 13.60
C SER A 273 11.16 -18.56 12.67
N GLY A 274 10.72 -17.70 11.74
CA GLY A 274 11.57 -17.05 10.75
C GLY A 274 12.08 -18.01 9.68
N LYS A 275 11.43 -19.18 9.52
CA LYS A 275 11.85 -20.22 8.56
C LYS A 275 11.03 -20.13 7.28
N TRP A 276 11.72 -20.15 6.14
CA TRP A 276 11.08 -20.30 4.84
C TRP A 276 10.36 -21.65 4.73
N LEU A 277 9.04 -21.60 4.53
CA LEU A 277 8.18 -22.74 4.21
C LEU A 277 8.16 -22.97 2.69
N GLY A 278 8.10 -21.89 1.92
CA GLY A 278 8.15 -21.89 0.46
C GLY A 278 9.44 -21.23 -0.02
N ARG A 279 10.37 -22.01 -0.59
CA ARG A 279 11.69 -21.53 -1.03
C ARG A 279 11.75 -21.07 -2.48
N LEU A 280 10.67 -21.27 -3.24
CA LEU A 280 10.61 -20.81 -4.62
C LEU A 280 10.66 -19.29 -4.64
N SER A 281 11.62 -18.74 -5.36
CA SER A 281 11.80 -17.29 -5.52
C SER A 281 11.28 -16.85 -6.89
N GLY A 282 10.73 -15.66 -6.96
CA GLY A 282 10.17 -15.12 -8.21
C GLY A 282 9.78 -13.66 -8.08
N LEU A 283 9.16 -13.17 -9.14
CA LEU A 283 8.58 -11.81 -9.23
C LEU A 283 7.05 -11.83 -9.26
N GLY A 284 6.45 -12.99 -9.03
CA GLY A 284 5.00 -13.16 -9.00
C GLY A 284 4.40 -12.95 -7.61
N ALA A 285 3.14 -13.37 -7.49
CA ALA A 285 2.36 -13.25 -6.28
C ALA A 285 3.11 -13.77 -5.05
N GLY A 286 3.17 -12.94 -4.02
CA GLY A 286 3.81 -13.23 -2.73
C GLY A 286 5.25 -12.74 -2.59
N LEU A 287 5.87 -12.22 -3.65
CA LEU A 287 7.17 -11.53 -3.57
C LEU A 287 7.20 -10.14 -4.25
N ASP A 288 6.40 -9.95 -5.30
CA ASP A 288 6.32 -8.74 -6.13
C ASP A 288 6.54 -7.41 -5.40
N SER A 289 5.59 -7.03 -4.56
CA SER A 289 5.48 -5.70 -3.94
C SER A 289 6.56 -5.44 -2.91
N PHE A 290 7.22 -6.47 -2.36
CA PHE A 290 8.39 -6.28 -1.50
C PHE A 290 9.48 -5.50 -2.23
N TYR A 291 9.80 -5.90 -3.47
CA TYR A 291 10.80 -5.22 -4.26
C TYR A 291 10.35 -3.82 -4.68
N GLU A 292 9.07 -3.63 -4.98
CA GLU A 292 8.52 -2.32 -5.30
C GLU A 292 8.65 -1.36 -4.11
N TYR A 293 8.36 -1.84 -2.90
CA TYR A 293 8.33 -1.02 -1.69
C TYR A 293 9.73 -0.54 -1.30
N LEU A 294 10.78 -1.32 -1.56
CA LEU A 294 12.16 -0.86 -1.35
C LEU A 294 12.46 0.40 -2.18
N LEU A 295 12.15 0.39 -3.48
CA LEU A 295 12.38 1.56 -4.32
C LEU A 295 11.41 2.71 -3.99
N LYS A 296 10.12 2.43 -3.80
CA LYS A 296 9.11 3.44 -3.46
C LYS A 296 9.44 4.13 -2.14
N SER A 297 9.88 3.38 -1.13
CA SER A 297 10.28 3.91 0.18
C SER A 297 11.50 4.84 0.07
N TYR A 298 12.51 4.47 -0.72
CA TYR A 298 13.64 5.37 -1.00
C TYR A 298 13.19 6.67 -1.69
N ILE A 299 12.32 6.58 -2.70
CA ILE A 299 11.81 7.77 -3.41
C ILE A 299 11.04 8.69 -2.46
N LEU A 300 10.23 8.13 -1.57
CA LEU A 300 9.38 8.91 -0.66
C LEU A 300 10.14 9.48 0.53
N PHE A 301 11.07 8.73 1.11
CA PHE A 301 11.68 9.08 2.40
C PHE A 301 13.18 9.36 2.34
N GLY A 302 13.85 9.00 1.24
CA GLY A 302 15.28 9.23 1.03
C GLY A 302 16.21 8.28 1.79
N GLU A 303 15.69 7.20 2.39
CA GLU A 303 16.48 6.25 3.17
C GLU A 303 17.37 5.37 2.27
N HIS A 304 18.69 5.54 2.39
CA HIS A 304 19.64 4.89 1.48
C HIS A 304 19.64 3.36 1.59
N GLU A 305 19.40 2.81 2.78
CA GLU A 305 19.33 1.35 3.01
C GLU A 305 18.29 0.71 2.08
N ASP A 306 17.13 1.35 1.86
CA ASP A 306 16.09 0.80 0.97
C ASP A 306 16.54 0.73 -0.50
N TYR A 307 17.27 1.75 -0.97
CA TYR A 307 17.83 1.75 -2.32
C TYR A 307 18.94 0.70 -2.49
N GLU A 308 19.80 0.54 -1.50
CA GLU A 308 20.84 -0.50 -1.51
C GLU A 308 20.21 -1.89 -1.58
N MET A 309 19.18 -2.14 -0.75
CA MET A 309 18.42 -3.39 -0.79
C MET A 309 17.78 -3.61 -2.17
N PHE A 310 17.12 -2.60 -2.74
CA PHE A 310 16.51 -2.70 -4.06
C PHE A 310 17.54 -3.01 -5.16
N SER A 311 18.65 -2.27 -5.19
CA SER A 311 19.70 -2.39 -6.20
C SER A 311 20.36 -3.77 -6.16
N GLU A 312 20.66 -4.28 -4.96
CA GLU A 312 21.20 -5.63 -4.78
C GLU A 312 20.19 -6.68 -5.27
N ALA A 313 18.94 -6.61 -4.81
CA ALA A 313 17.88 -7.55 -5.21
C ALA A 313 17.71 -7.55 -6.74
N TYR A 314 17.63 -6.38 -7.36
CA TYR A 314 17.49 -6.24 -8.81
C TYR A 314 18.65 -6.88 -9.57
N SER A 315 19.89 -6.70 -9.11
CA SER A 315 21.06 -7.36 -9.68
C SER A 315 20.99 -8.88 -9.56
N LYS A 316 20.62 -9.41 -8.38
CA LYS A 316 20.48 -10.86 -8.15
C LYS A 316 19.35 -11.47 -8.97
N ILE A 317 18.20 -10.80 -9.07
CA ILE A 317 17.08 -11.19 -9.94
C ILE A 317 17.56 -11.33 -11.38
N LYS A 318 18.25 -10.32 -11.94
CA LYS A 318 18.77 -10.39 -13.31
C LYS A 318 19.76 -11.55 -13.52
N GLN A 319 20.57 -11.85 -12.51
CA GLN A 319 21.56 -12.90 -12.58
C GLN A 319 20.91 -14.30 -12.56
N TYR A 320 19.97 -14.53 -11.64
CA TYR A 320 19.47 -15.87 -11.32
C TYR A 320 18.07 -16.17 -11.87
N MET A 321 17.21 -15.18 -12.12
CA MET A 321 15.83 -15.37 -12.59
C MET A 321 15.69 -15.15 -14.11
N ARG A 322 16.29 -16.03 -14.93
CA ARG A 322 16.21 -15.94 -16.40
C ARG A 322 14.86 -16.35 -17.00
N LYS A 323 13.99 -17.02 -16.22
CA LYS A 323 12.67 -17.53 -16.65
C LYS A 323 11.50 -17.07 -15.75
N GLY A 324 11.67 -15.98 -15.00
CA GLY A 324 10.64 -15.42 -14.11
C GLY A 324 10.55 -16.07 -12.71
N TYR A 325 11.34 -17.11 -12.43
CA TYR A 325 11.48 -17.75 -11.11
C TYR A 325 12.84 -18.46 -10.96
N ALA A 326 13.23 -18.78 -9.73
CA ALA A 326 14.42 -19.56 -9.35
C ALA A 326 14.11 -20.47 -8.13
N ILE A 327 14.81 -21.61 -8.04
CA ILE A 327 14.71 -22.59 -6.92
C ILE A 327 16.03 -22.58 -6.16
#